data_AF-A0AAW4BGX6-F1
#
_entry.id   AF-A0AAW4BGX6-F1
#
_cell.length_a   1.000
_cell.length_b   1.000
_cell.length_c   1.000
_cell.angle_alpha   90.00
_cell.angle_beta   90.00
_cell.angle_gamma   90.00
#
_symmetry.space_group_name_H-M   'P 1'
#
loop_
_entity.id
_entity.type
_entity.pdbx_description
1 polymer ?
#
loop_
_entity_poly.entity_id
_entity_poly.type
_entity_poly.pdbx_seq_one_letter_code
_entity_poly.pdbx_strand_id
1 'polypeptide(L)'
;PTLLNPLRRKVVAVSADGAYDTKNCHETLKKKGCTPLIPPRKNAAFWEDGHPRNKAVTAVKNGTLAEWKAESGYHYRSISETAISRYKGLTSGKLSLRCY
;
A
#
# COMPACT_ATOMS: atom_id res chain seq x y z
N PRO A 1 6.57 0.28 -9.87
CA PRO A 1 6.95 -0.80 -8.92
C PRO A 1 7.55 -2.02 -9.64
N THR A 2 8.88 -2.16 -9.62
CA THR A 2 9.62 -3.26 -10.27
C THR A 2 9.80 -4.48 -9.37
N LEU A 3 9.68 -4.31 -8.06
CA LEU A 3 9.87 -5.35 -7.03
C LEU A 3 8.90 -6.54 -7.15
N LEU A 4 7.73 -6.35 -7.76
CA LEU A 4 6.73 -7.41 -7.96
C LEU A 4 7.01 -8.27 -9.19
N ASN A 5 7.84 -7.80 -10.12
CA ASN A 5 8.14 -8.51 -11.37
C ASN A 5 8.90 -9.83 -11.17
N PRO A 6 9.97 -9.91 -10.36
CA PRO A 6 10.74 -11.14 -10.19
C PRO A 6 10.04 -12.21 -9.35
N LEU A 7 8.92 -11.89 -8.67
CA LEU A 7 8.19 -12.85 -7.87
C LEU A 7 7.47 -13.87 -8.77
N ARG A 8 7.88 -15.14 -8.67
CA ARG A 8 7.25 -16.28 -9.36
C ARG A 8 5.96 -16.75 -8.68
N ARG A 9 5.70 -16.30 -7.45
CA ARG A 9 4.54 -16.70 -6.64
C ARG A 9 3.37 -15.75 -6.89
N LYS A 10 2.14 -16.28 -6.84
CA LYS A 10 0.94 -15.45 -6.91
C LYS A 10 0.80 -14.62 -5.63
N VAL A 11 0.84 -13.30 -5.77
CA VAL A 11 0.59 -12.37 -4.67
C VAL A 11 -0.88 -11.96 -4.71
N VAL A 12 -1.62 -12.21 -3.63
CA VAL A 12 -3.08 -11.97 -3.59
C VAL A 12 -3.38 -10.48 -3.34
N ALA A 13 -2.66 -9.87 -2.41
CA ALA A 13 -2.84 -8.46 -2.05
C ALA A 13 -1.49 -7.80 -1.76
N VAL A 14 -1.43 -6.49 -1.97
CA VAL A 14 -0.24 -5.67 -1.66
C VAL A 14 -0.67 -4.49 -0.80
N SER A 15 -0.14 -4.45 0.41
CA SER A 15 -0.29 -3.31 1.32
C SER A 15 0.89 -2.36 1.19
N ALA A 16 0.62 -1.08 1.00
CA ALA A 16 1.66 -0.06 0.85
C ALA A 16 1.25 1.27 1.48
N ASP A 17 2.15 2.24 1.46
CA ASP A 17 1.89 3.60 1.94
C ASP A 17 1.34 4.54 0.87
N GLY A 18 0.79 5.67 1.32
CA GLY A 18 0.15 6.65 0.45
C GLY A 18 1.08 7.26 -0.60
N ALA A 19 2.41 7.12 -0.48
CA ALA A 19 3.36 7.44 -1.54
C ALA A 19 3.18 6.54 -2.77
N TYR A 20 2.74 5.30 -2.59
CA TYR A 20 2.42 4.35 -3.67
C TYR A 20 1.00 4.54 -4.24
N ASP A 21 0.23 5.50 -3.73
CA ASP A 21 -1.06 5.94 -4.29
C ASP A 21 -0.82 6.72 -5.61
N THR A 22 -0.45 5.99 -6.65
CA THR A 22 -0.15 6.51 -7.99
C THR A 22 -0.75 5.60 -9.05
N LYS A 23 -1.18 6.16 -10.18
CA LYS A 23 -1.80 5.39 -11.28
C LYS A 23 -0.92 4.23 -11.75
N ASN A 24 0.37 4.50 -11.98
CA ASN A 24 1.31 3.47 -12.43
C ASN A 24 1.46 2.30 -11.44
N CYS A 25 1.39 2.57 -10.13
CA CYS A 25 1.40 1.50 -9.12
C CYS A 25 0.13 0.65 -9.19
N HIS A 26 -1.04 1.29 -9.28
CA HIS A 26 -2.32 0.58 -9.44
C HIS A 26 -2.38 -0.23 -10.73
N GLU A 27 -1.87 0.30 -11.85
CA GLU A 27 -1.79 -0.44 -13.12
C GLU A 27 -0.89 -1.67 -13.01
N THR A 28 0.26 -1.54 -12.36
CA THR A 28 1.17 -2.67 -12.14
C THR A 28 0.51 -3.75 -11.29
N LEU A 29 -0.21 -3.36 -10.23
CA LEU A 29 -0.94 -4.29 -9.37
C LEU A 29 -2.09 -4.96 -10.13
N LYS A 30 -2.83 -4.21 -10.95
CA LYS A 30 -3.87 -4.73 -11.85
C LYS A 30 -3.30 -5.77 -12.83
N LYS A 31 -2.17 -5.47 -13.48
CA LYS A 31 -1.46 -6.40 -14.38
C LYS A 31 -1.01 -7.68 -13.69
N LYS A 32 -0.63 -7.58 -12.41
CA LYS A 32 -0.25 -8.74 -11.58
C LYS A 32 -1.45 -9.47 -10.95
N GLY A 33 -2.66 -8.95 -11.08
CA GLY A 33 -3.86 -9.52 -10.46
C GLY A 33 -3.87 -9.42 -8.93
N CYS A 34 -3.17 -8.43 -8.37
CA CYS A 34 -3.07 -8.20 -6.94
C CYS A 34 -4.07 -7.13 -6.49
N THR A 35 -4.70 -7.34 -5.33
CA THR A 35 -5.55 -6.32 -4.70
C THR A 35 -4.70 -5.21 -4.07
N PRO A 36 -4.87 -3.94 -4.46
CA PRO A 36 -4.15 -2.82 -3.86
C PRO A 36 -4.77 -2.40 -2.52
N LEU A 37 -4.06 -2.61 -1.42
CA LEU A 37 -4.40 -2.15 -0.06
C LEU A 37 -3.55 -0.91 0.27
N ILE A 38 -3.79 0.18 -0.46
CA ILE A 38 -3.03 1.43 -0.35
C ILE A 38 -3.97 2.53 0.13
N PRO A 39 -3.67 3.21 1.25
CA PRO A 39 -4.52 4.29 1.72
C PRO A 39 -4.35 5.49 0.77
N PRO A 40 -5.45 6.12 0.33
CA PRO A 40 -5.34 7.29 -0.51
C PRO A 40 -4.79 8.48 0.30
N ARG A 41 -4.17 9.43 -0.41
CA ARG A 41 -3.67 10.66 0.22
C ARG A 41 -4.82 11.50 0.77
N LYS A 42 -4.54 12.35 1.77
CA LYS A 42 -5.54 13.21 2.45
C LYS A 42 -6.41 14.02 1.48
N ASN A 43 -5.82 14.53 0.40
CA ASN A 43 -6.50 15.34 -0.62
C ASN A 43 -6.71 14.56 -1.94
N ALA A 44 -6.88 13.24 -1.86
CA ALA A 44 -7.11 12.42 -3.03
C ALA A 44 -8.42 12.82 -3.75
N ALA A 45 -8.31 13.12 -5.04
CA ALA A 45 -9.45 13.19 -5.95
C ALA A 45 -9.86 11.78 -6.41
N PHE A 46 -11.12 11.65 -6.82
CA PHE A 46 -11.60 10.45 -7.51
C PHE A 46 -10.87 10.26 -8.84
N TRP A 47 -10.68 9.00 -9.23
CA TRP A 47 -10.23 8.66 -10.58
C TRP A 47 -11.44 8.30 -11.45
N GLU A 48 -11.20 7.62 -12.56
CA GLU A 48 -12.23 7.08 -13.45
C GLU A 48 -13.35 6.35 -12.67
N ASP A 49 -14.56 6.41 -13.21
CA ASP A 49 -15.73 5.80 -12.59
C ASP A 49 -15.53 4.28 -12.43
N GLY A 50 -15.96 3.74 -11.30
CA GLY A 50 -15.76 2.32 -10.96
C GLY A 50 -14.34 1.92 -10.53
N HIS A 51 -13.37 2.84 -10.47
CA HIS A 51 -12.02 2.48 -10.04
C HIS A 51 -12.00 1.99 -8.57
N PRO A 52 -11.34 0.85 -8.24
CA PRO A 52 -11.39 0.25 -6.89
C PRO A 52 -10.87 1.18 -5.78
N ARG A 53 -9.92 2.07 -6.13
CA ARG A 53 -9.42 3.15 -5.25
C ARG A 53 -10.52 4.10 -4.77
N ASN A 54 -11.55 4.36 -5.57
CA ASN A 54 -12.55 5.38 -5.27
C ASN A 54 -13.33 5.06 -4.00
N LYS A 55 -13.53 3.78 -3.67
CA LYS A 55 -14.13 3.35 -2.38
C LYS A 55 -13.32 3.86 -1.18
N ALA A 56 -11.99 3.75 -1.25
CA ALA A 56 -11.10 4.24 -0.22
C ALA A 56 -11.07 5.78 -0.16
N VAL A 57 -11.20 6.45 -1.31
CA VAL A 57 -11.27 7.92 -1.38
C VAL A 57 -12.56 8.44 -0.74
N THR A 58 -13.68 7.76 -0.95
CA THR A 58 -14.95 8.07 -0.26
C THR A 58 -14.81 7.93 1.25
N ALA A 59 -14.17 6.86 1.73
CA ALA A 59 -13.92 6.68 3.16
C ALA A 59 -13.04 7.80 3.76
N VAL A 60 -12.03 8.28 3.03
CA VAL A 60 -11.24 9.46 3.46
C VAL A 60 -12.10 10.72 3.51
N LYS A 61 -12.93 10.96 2.50
CA LYS A 61 -13.81 12.15 2.45
C LYS A 61 -14.88 12.14 3.54
N ASN A 62 -15.39 10.96 3.89
CA ASN A 62 -16.40 10.79 4.93
C ASN A 62 -15.79 10.70 6.34
N GLY A 63 -14.46 10.71 6.48
CA GLY A 63 -13.79 10.56 7.77
C GLY A 63 -13.75 9.12 8.31
N THR A 64 -14.28 8.15 7.58
CA THR A 64 -14.39 6.73 7.97
C THR A 64 -13.18 5.89 7.54
N LEU A 65 -11.99 6.52 7.45
CA LEU A 65 -10.76 5.84 7.02
C LEU A 65 -10.36 4.68 7.95
N ALA A 66 -10.65 4.79 9.25
CA ALA A 66 -10.36 3.74 10.21
C ALA A 66 -11.18 2.46 9.93
N GLU A 67 -12.46 2.62 9.61
CA GLU A 67 -13.37 1.54 9.24
C GLU A 67 -12.91 0.87 7.94
N TRP A 68 -12.58 1.68 6.91
CA TRP A 68 -12.03 1.15 5.67
C TRP A 68 -10.75 0.33 5.90
N LYS A 69 -9.86 0.76 6.80
CA LYS A 69 -8.63 0.00 7.14
C LYS A 69 -8.94 -1.34 7.81
N ALA A 70 -9.98 -1.39 8.65
CA ALA A 70 -10.43 -2.62 9.29
C ALA A 70 -11.05 -3.59 8.29
N GLU A 71 -11.97 -3.11 7.45
CA GLU A 71 -12.69 -3.92 6.45
C GLU A 71 -11.79 -4.41 5.32
N SER A 72 -10.85 -3.58 4.86
CA SER A 72 -9.95 -3.92 3.74
C SER A 72 -8.83 -4.88 4.14
N GLY A 73 -8.68 -5.22 5.42
CA GLY A 73 -7.56 -6.04 5.90
C GLY A 73 -6.21 -5.30 5.86
N TYR A 74 -6.22 -3.96 5.87
CA TYR A 74 -5.01 -3.14 5.83
C TYR A 74 -4.06 -3.35 7.05
N HIS A 75 -4.53 -4.06 8.08
CA HIS A 75 -3.78 -4.40 9.29
C HIS A 75 -2.43 -5.12 9.01
N TYR A 76 -2.32 -5.89 7.92
CA TYR A 76 -1.09 -6.60 7.56
C TYR A 76 0.14 -5.70 7.43
N ARG A 77 -0.06 -4.41 7.11
CA ARG A 77 1.05 -3.45 7.00
C ARG A 77 1.74 -3.23 8.35
N SER A 78 0.99 -3.14 9.44
CA SER A 78 1.52 -2.92 10.79
C SER A 78 2.49 -4.04 11.21
N ILE A 79 2.20 -5.28 10.78
CA ILE A 79 3.05 -6.45 11.02
C ILE A 79 4.40 -6.27 10.32
N SER A 80 4.39 -5.90 9.04
CA SER A 80 5.61 -5.66 8.26
C SER A 80 6.42 -4.49 8.82
N GLU A 81 5.76 -3.38 9.19
CA GLU A 81 6.42 -2.21 9.79
C GLU A 81 7.05 -2.55 11.14
N THR A 82 6.36 -3.30 11.98
CA THR A 82 6.88 -3.77 13.27
C THR A 82 8.09 -4.67 13.08
N ALA A 83 8.04 -5.61 12.12
CA ALA A 83 9.17 -6.49 11.82
C ALA A 83 10.41 -5.70 11.36
N ILE A 84 10.23 -4.73 10.46
CA ILE A 84 11.32 -3.86 9.99
C ILE A 84 11.86 -2.97 11.11
N SER A 85 10.99 -2.44 11.98
CA SER A 85 11.42 -1.64 13.14
C SER A 85 12.32 -2.44 14.08
N ARG A 86 11.91 -3.67 14.43
CA ARG A 86 12.73 -4.59 15.25
C ARG A 86 14.05 -4.91 14.58
N TYR A 87 14.02 -5.23 13.28
CA TYR A 87 15.24 -5.52 12.52
C TYR A 87 16.21 -4.33 12.49
N LYS A 88 15.71 -3.11 12.32
CA LYS A 88 16.51 -1.86 12.39
C LYS A 88 17.16 -1.66 13.76
N GLY A 89 16.44 -1.96 14.85
CA GLY A 89 16.98 -1.91 16.21
C GLY A 89 18.14 -2.89 16.41
N LEU A 90 18.02 -4.11 15.87
CA LEU A 90 19.06 -5.14 15.97
C LEU A 90 20.30 -4.83 15.10
N THR A 91 20.13 -4.12 13.99
CA THR A 91 21.21 -3.80 13.04
C THR A 91 21.87 -2.44 13.29
N SER A 92 21.73 -1.89 14.51
CA SER A 92 22.34 -0.63 14.95
C SER A 92 21.94 0.61 14.10
N GLY A 93 20.74 0.63 13.52
CA GLY A 93 20.19 1.81 12.85
C GLY A 93 20.83 2.18 11.49
N LYS A 94 21.75 1.36 10.95
CA LYS A 94 22.48 1.64 9.69
C LYS A 94 21.74 1.29 8.40
N LEU A 95 20.42 1.09 8.45
CA LEU A 95 19.61 0.92 7.24
C LEU A 95 19.25 2.28 6.66
N SER A 96 20.20 2.86 5.92
CA SER A 96 20.02 4.01 5.06
C SER A 96 19.21 3.64 3.82
N LEU A 97 18.35 4.55 3.35
CA LEU A 97 17.58 4.41 2.11
C LEU A 97 18.46 4.47 0.84
N ARG A 98 19.76 4.73 0.99
CA ARG A 98 20.75 4.91 -0.09
C ARG A 98 21.99 4.05 0.18
N CYS A 99 22.33 3.23 -0.81
CA CYS A 99 23.70 2.82 -1.08
C CYS A 99 24.19 3.66 -2.27
N TYR A 100 25.33 4.34 -2.13
CA TYR A 100 26.13 4.84 -3.26
C TYR A 100 26.96 3.69 -3.81
#